data_AF-S3XKY3-F1
#
_entry.id   AF-S3XKY3-F1
#
_cell.length_a   1.000
_cell.length_b   1.000
_cell.length_c   1.000
_cell.angle_alpha   90.00
_cell.angle_beta   90.00
_cell.angle_gamma   90.00
#
_symmetry.space_group_name_H-M   'P 1'
#
loop_
_entity.id
_entity.type
_entity.pdbx_description
1 polymer ?
#
loop_
_entity_poly.entity_id
_entity_poly.type
_entity_poly.pdbx_seq_one_letter_code
_entity_poly.pdbx_strand_id
1 'polypeptide(L)'
;MSDWVFAATGVHPPAVAPEELDKLNERWHTLTTKVQESTTTTGKIISDITTHNTGEAADAFTSCMNASGIPTRLTTFQQHTNTIEQAHTTASSILHDTTTQMQAKAAELNTNLRRALTTPNLQTPITLFTLLKKAQQDLHTIDTTNAQAITNAYSNLDTQSTEKPAEPTATPDKDEGRTDVDKDVKKMWEKDMSDSERRTAAQAIVDEQCRRYGMEPKKIVWDPSIAPANGKWDWDENVIKINPDKLDESSILNTLAHESRHAAQSQAIEDKNGLFAGLIGTNDDNYSRQRYGATQKEIEEWENNYSNYNQAPKDPVIDTEAEREQYQRYLNQPIEADARKYGNEFAATLTIDAMRLYKQGKPSGVKPYLL
;
A
#
# COMPACT_ATOMS: atom_id res chain seq x y z
N MET A 1 2.89 25.61 27.23
CA MET A 1 3.93 26.52 27.78
C MET A 1 5.23 25.74 28.11
N SER A 2 5.51 24.66 27.37
CA SER A 2 6.60 23.69 27.61
C SER A 2 7.48 23.49 26.37
N ASP A 3 7.13 24.11 25.25
CA ASP A 3 7.70 23.86 23.92
C ASP A 3 9.20 24.19 23.86
N TRP A 4 9.62 25.19 24.63
CA TRP A 4 11.03 25.54 24.76
C TRP A 4 11.86 24.44 25.44
N VAL A 5 11.26 23.60 26.28
CA VAL A 5 11.98 22.50 26.95
C VAL A 5 12.35 21.42 25.94
N PHE A 6 11.43 21.07 25.04
CA PHE A 6 11.71 20.16 23.93
C PHE A 6 12.81 20.70 23.02
N ALA A 7 12.77 22.00 22.70
CA ALA A 7 13.85 22.66 21.95
C ALA A 7 15.20 22.64 22.71
N ALA A 8 15.18 22.85 24.02
CA ALA A 8 16.40 22.90 24.85
C ALA A 8 17.01 21.50 25.11
N THR A 9 16.20 20.45 25.12
CA THR A 9 16.68 19.05 25.25
C THR A 9 17.00 18.42 23.90
N GLY A 10 16.54 19.00 22.79
CA GLY A 10 16.67 18.42 21.45
C GLY A 10 15.82 17.16 21.24
N VAL A 11 14.81 16.93 22.07
CA VAL A 11 13.84 15.83 21.93
C VAL A 11 12.52 16.41 21.48
N HIS A 12 11.97 15.90 20.39
CA HIS A 12 10.71 16.38 19.84
C HIS A 12 9.51 15.68 20.50
N PRO A 13 8.37 16.37 20.69
CA PRO A 13 7.13 15.69 21.03
C PRO A 13 6.69 14.77 19.88
N PRO A 14 5.75 13.84 20.12
CA PRO A 14 5.22 12.99 19.06
C PRO A 14 4.73 13.81 17.86
N ALA A 15 5.13 13.41 16.67
CA ALA A 15 4.81 14.13 15.42
C ALA A 15 3.32 14.02 15.05
N VAL A 16 2.68 12.93 15.45
CA VAL A 16 1.26 12.66 15.25
C VAL A 16 0.50 13.10 16.50
N ALA A 17 -0.56 13.86 16.31
CA ALA A 17 -1.44 14.24 17.41
C ALA A 17 -2.31 13.03 17.82
N PRO A 18 -2.51 12.77 19.12
CA PRO A 18 -3.35 11.65 19.58
C PRO A 18 -4.74 11.62 18.93
N GLU A 19 -5.32 12.80 18.66
CA GLU A 19 -6.64 12.95 18.03
C GLU A 19 -6.69 12.44 16.58
N GLU A 20 -5.56 12.39 15.88
CA GLU A 20 -5.50 11.81 14.53
C GLU A 20 -5.63 10.29 14.59
N LEU A 21 -5.01 9.66 15.58
CA LEU A 21 -5.09 8.22 15.79
C LEU A 21 -6.45 7.81 16.36
N ASP A 22 -7.08 8.66 17.17
CA ASP A 22 -8.47 8.47 17.63
C ASP A 22 -9.46 8.45 16.46
N LYS A 23 -9.34 9.36 15.50
CA LYS A 23 -10.20 9.36 14.30
C LYS A 23 -10.03 8.10 13.47
N LEU A 24 -8.79 7.60 13.37
CA LEU A 24 -8.53 6.35 12.66
C LEU A 24 -9.15 5.16 13.41
N ASN A 25 -9.01 5.13 14.74
CA ASN A 25 -9.64 4.13 15.59
C ASN A 25 -11.18 4.14 15.44
N GLU A 26 -11.81 5.32 15.43
CA GLU A 26 -13.26 5.47 15.26
C GLU A 26 -13.75 4.90 13.91
N ARG A 27 -12.98 5.10 12.84
CA ARG A 27 -13.29 4.53 11.51
C ARG A 27 -13.26 3.01 11.55
N TRP A 28 -12.23 2.43 12.17
CA TRP A 28 -12.12 0.97 12.30
C TRP A 28 -13.20 0.39 13.20
N HIS A 29 -13.50 1.03 14.33
CA HIS A 29 -14.61 0.66 15.20
C HIS A 29 -15.96 0.65 14.45
N THR A 30 -16.21 1.68 13.65
CA THR A 30 -17.41 1.76 12.81
C THR A 30 -17.46 0.61 11.81
N LEU A 31 -16.35 0.33 11.12
CA LEU A 31 -16.27 -0.77 10.16
C LEU A 31 -16.50 -2.12 10.84
N THR A 32 -15.78 -2.41 11.93
CA THR A 32 -15.94 -3.65 12.71
C THR A 32 -17.39 -3.86 13.13
N THR A 33 -18.04 -2.81 13.65
CA THR A 33 -19.45 -2.87 14.05
C THR A 33 -20.34 -3.23 12.87
N LYS A 34 -20.14 -2.60 11.71
CA LYS A 34 -20.92 -2.89 10.49
C LYS A 34 -20.67 -4.28 9.94
N VAL A 35 -19.45 -4.79 10.03
CA VAL A 35 -19.12 -6.17 9.64
C VAL A 35 -19.79 -7.15 10.59
N GLN A 36 -19.76 -6.92 11.90
CA GLN A 36 -20.45 -7.77 12.88
C GLN A 36 -21.97 -7.81 12.66
N GLU A 37 -22.60 -6.66 12.39
CA GLU A 37 -24.02 -6.57 12.02
C GLU A 37 -24.31 -7.40 10.76
N SER A 38 -23.42 -7.32 9.76
CA SER A 38 -23.55 -8.05 8.49
C SER A 38 -23.40 -9.56 8.70
N THR A 39 -22.37 -10.01 9.43
CA THR A 39 -22.15 -11.42 9.78
C THR A 39 -23.36 -12.00 10.50
N THR A 40 -23.90 -11.27 11.49
CA THR A 40 -25.08 -11.68 12.26
C THR A 40 -26.31 -11.81 11.37
N THR A 41 -26.55 -10.79 10.53
CA THR A 41 -27.72 -10.74 9.64
C THR A 41 -27.66 -11.86 8.59
N THR A 42 -26.52 -12.04 7.93
CA THR A 42 -26.32 -13.10 6.94
C THR A 42 -26.44 -14.49 7.56
N GLY A 43 -25.85 -14.69 8.75
CA GLY A 43 -25.98 -15.94 9.50
C GLY A 43 -27.44 -16.28 9.80
N LYS A 44 -28.24 -15.29 10.21
CA LYS A 44 -29.67 -15.47 10.44
C LYS A 44 -30.43 -15.84 9.15
N ILE A 45 -30.19 -15.12 8.05
CA ILE A 45 -30.85 -15.41 6.75
C ILE A 45 -30.56 -16.85 6.31
N ILE A 46 -29.32 -17.28 6.41
CA ILE A 46 -28.93 -18.64 6.01
C ILE A 46 -29.59 -19.66 6.94
N SER A 47 -29.55 -19.44 8.26
CA SER A 47 -30.25 -20.29 9.23
C SER A 47 -31.75 -20.39 8.95
N ASP A 48 -32.40 -19.29 8.58
CA ASP A 48 -33.82 -19.27 8.25
C ASP A 48 -34.10 -20.07 6.97
N ILE A 49 -33.26 -19.92 5.93
CA ILE A 49 -33.38 -20.68 4.68
C ILE A 49 -33.21 -22.18 4.95
N THR A 50 -32.18 -22.58 5.70
CA THR A 50 -31.91 -24.00 5.96
C THR A 50 -32.94 -24.64 6.89
N THR A 51 -33.54 -23.87 7.79
CA THR A 51 -34.58 -24.37 8.70
C THR A 51 -35.92 -24.59 7.99
N HIS A 52 -36.29 -23.73 7.04
CA HIS A 52 -37.61 -23.73 6.43
C HIS A 52 -37.67 -24.42 5.05
N ASN A 53 -36.54 -24.87 4.50
CA ASN A 53 -36.47 -25.54 3.20
C ASN A 53 -35.80 -26.91 3.34
N THR A 54 -36.27 -27.89 2.58
CA THR A 54 -35.73 -29.26 2.55
C THR A 54 -35.56 -29.75 1.11
N GLY A 55 -34.72 -30.78 0.93
CA GLY A 55 -34.43 -31.39 -0.37
C GLY A 55 -33.11 -30.95 -0.98
N GLU A 56 -32.75 -31.57 -2.12
CA GLU A 56 -31.41 -31.49 -2.72
C GLU A 56 -30.91 -30.06 -2.97
N ALA A 57 -31.81 -29.13 -3.33
CA ALA A 57 -31.46 -27.73 -3.55
C ALA A 57 -31.10 -26.99 -2.23
N ALA A 58 -31.81 -27.28 -1.14
CA ALA A 58 -31.53 -26.72 0.18
C ALA A 58 -30.22 -27.30 0.75
N ASP A 59 -29.96 -28.58 0.50
CA ASP A 59 -28.71 -29.25 0.90
C ASP A 59 -27.50 -28.67 0.14
N ALA A 60 -27.63 -28.46 -1.17
CA ALA A 60 -26.59 -27.84 -1.99
C ALA A 60 -26.29 -26.40 -1.56
N PHE A 61 -27.34 -25.60 -1.28
CA PHE A 61 -27.17 -24.25 -0.74
C PHE A 61 -26.43 -24.25 0.61
N THR A 62 -26.85 -25.12 1.54
CA THR A 62 -26.25 -25.25 2.87
C THR A 62 -24.78 -25.64 2.78
N SER A 63 -24.47 -26.63 1.93
CA SER A 63 -23.11 -27.09 1.68
C SER A 63 -22.24 -25.96 1.13
N CYS A 64 -22.74 -25.20 0.15
CA CYS A 64 -22.04 -24.05 -0.43
C CYS A 64 -21.77 -22.94 0.61
N MET A 65 -22.77 -22.61 1.43
CA MET A 65 -22.64 -21.55 2.44
C MET A 65 -21.69 -21.92 3.58
N ASN A 66 -21.61 -23.21 3.97
CA ASN A 66 -20.75 -23.67 5.07
C ASN A 66 -19.29 -23.92 4.66
N ALA A 67 -19.02 -24.32 3.42
CA ALA A 67 -17.67 -24.70 3.00
C ALA A 67 -16.75 -23.51 2.70
N SER A 68 -17.24 -22.53 1.95
CA SER A 68 -16.43 -21.37 1.49
C SER A 68 -17.28 -20.14 1.14
N GLY A 69 -18.56 -20.18 1.52
CA GLY A 69 -19.53 -19.16 1.20
C GLY A 69 -19.34 -17.86 1.97
N ILE A 70 -20.32 -16.97 1.79
CA ILE A 70 -20.32 -15.62 2.37
C ILE A 70 -20.12 -15.63 3.91
N PRO A 71 -20.71 -16.54 4.70
CA PRO A 71 -20.52 -16.55 6.16
C PRO A 71 -19.07 -16.72 6.60
N THR A 72 -18.36 -17.67 6.00
CA THR A 72 -16.97 -17.94 6.32
C THR A 72 -16.11 -16.73 6.01
N ARG A 73 -16.31 -16.12 4.82
CA ARG A 73 -15.58 -14.91 4.40
C ARG A 73 -15.87 -13.71 5.29
N LEU A 74 -17.14 -13.49 5.67
CA LEU A 74 -17.54 -12.41 6.58
C LEU A 74 -16.97 -12.62 7.98
N THR A 75 -16.90 -13.87 8.46
CA THR A 75 -16.31 -14.19 9.77
C THR A 75 -14.81 -13.92 9.77
N THR A 76 -14.08 -14.34 8.73
CA THR A 76 -12.65 -14.01 8.57
C THR A 76 -12.44 -12.50 8.47
N PHE A 77 -13.25 -11.81 7.66
CA PHE A 77 -13.16 -10.35 7.54
C PHE A 77 -13.42 -9.65 8.88
N GLN A 78 -14.39 -10.12 9.67
CA GLN A 78 -14.67 -9.61 11.01
C GLN A 78 -13.47 -9.80 11.95
N GLN A 79 -12.80 -10.96 11.91
CA GLN A 79 -11.61 -11.21 12.73
C GLN A 79 -10.47 -10.25 12.38
N HIS A 80 -10.27 -9.96 11.09
CA HIS A 80 -9.27 -8.98 10.65
C HIS A 80 -9.63 -7.56 11.11
N THR A 81 -10.88 -7.12 10.93
CA THR A 81 -11.30 -5.77 11.36
C THR A 81 -11.17 -5.62 12.88
N ASN A 82 -11.53 -6.65 13.66
CA ASN A 82 -11.34 -6.65 15.11
C ASN A 82 -9.87 -6.48 15.51
N THR A 83 -8.97 -7.18 14.83
CA THR A 83 -7.53 -7.15 15.14
C THR A 83 -6.94 -5.78 14.81
N ILE A 84 -7.34 -5.19 13.68
CA ILE A 84 -6.90 -3.85 13.27
C ILE A 84 -7.44 -2.77 14.22
N GLU A 85 -8.72 -2.84 14.58
CA GLU A 85 -9.31 -1.94 15.58
C GLU A 85 -8.58 -2.03 16.93
N GLN A 86 -8.27 -3.24 17.40
CA GLN A 86 -7.56 -3.43 18.66
C GLN A 86 -6.14 -2.84 18.62
N ALA A 87 -5.44 -2.98 17.48
CA ALA A 87 -4.14 -2.38 17.27
C ALA A 87 -4.22 -0.84 17.33
N HIS A 88 -5.17 -0.23 16.63
CA HIS A 88 -5.39 1.23 16.67
C HIS A 88 -5.81 1.73 18.05
N THR A 89 -6.68 1.01 18.75
CA THR A 89 -7.07 1.34 20.13
C THR A 89 -5.86 1.34 21.07
N THR A 90 -5.03 0.31 20.97
CA THR A 90 -3.81 0.18 21.79
C THR A 90 -2.81 1.28 21.47
N ALA A 91 -2.54 1.52 20.18
CA ALA A 91 -1.62 2.54 19.74
C ALA A 91 -2.09 3.95 20.14
N SER A 92 -3.39 4.24 20.04
CA SER A 92 -3.96 5.53 20.47
C SER A 92 -3.76 5.76 21.96
N SER A 93 -4.07 4.75 22.79
CA SER A 93 -3.83 4.83 24.24
C SER A 93 -2.37 5.12 24.57
N ILE A 94 -1.43 4.42 23.92
CA ILE A 94 0.01 4.62 24.14
C ILE A 94 0.43 6.02 23.71
N LEU A 95 -0.08 6.54 22.60
CA LEU A 95 0.26 7.88 22.11
C LEU A 95 -0.25 8.99 23.05
N HIS A 96 -1.46 8.85 23.60
CA HIS A 96 -2.00 9.72 24.65
C HIS A 96 -1.12 9.72 25.90
N ASP A 97 -0.76 8.51 26.38
CA ASP A 97 0.09 8.36 27.55
C ASP A 97 1.49 8.95 27.32
N THR A 98 2.06 8.74 26.13
CA THR A 98 3.35 9.31 25.72
C THR A 98 3.32 10.82 25.77
N THR A 99 2.32 11.41 25.14
CA THR A 99 2.13 12.87 25.09
C THR A 99 2.02 13.44 26.49
N THR A 100 1.21 12.80 27.35
CA THR A 100 1.02 13.20 28.75
C THR A 100 2.33 13.10 29.55
N GLN A 101 3.05 11.99 29.43
CA GLN A 101 4.31 11.78 30.15
C GLN A 101 5.40 12.77 29.73
N MET A 102 5.56 13.01 28.43
CA MET A 102 6.52 13.97 27.90
C MET A 102 6.19 15.40 28.33
N GLN A 103 4.91 15.79 28.30
CA GLN A 103 4.46 17.09 28.79
C GLN A 103 4.70 17.26 30.30
N ALA A 104 4.42 16.22 31.10
CA ALA A 104 4.67 16.23 32.54
C ALA A 104 6.17 16.38 32.84
N LYS A 105 7.04 15.67 32.11
CA LYS A 105 8.50 15.79 32.24
C LYS A 105 9.02 17.16 31.83
N ALA A 106 8.48 17.72 30.75
CA ALA A 106 8.81 19.09 30.34
C ALA A 106 8.41 20.13 31.40
N ALA A 107 7.23 19.98 32.01
CA ALA A 107 6.76 20.86 33.08
C ALA A 107 7.60 20.74 34.37
N GLU A 108 8.00 19.52 34.73
CA GLU A 108 8.91 19.23 35.84
C GLU A 108 10.26 19.94 35.63
N LEU A 109 10.85 19.78 34.44
CA LEU A 109 12.12 20.44 34.10
C LEU A 109 12.00 21.96 34.16
N ASN A 110 10.98 22.56 33.55
CA ASN A 110 10.75 24.00 33.59
C ASN A 110 10.65 24.53 35.03
N THR A 111 9.97 23.81 35.91
CA THR A 111 9.87 24.16 37.35
C THR A 111 11.23 24.10 38.04
N ASN A 112 12.01 23.04 37.80
CA ASN A 112 13.33 22.87 38.39
C ASN A 112 14.34 23.89 37.88
N LEU A 113 14.30 24.24 36.59
CA LEU A 113 15.16 25.28 36.00
C LEU A 113 14.83 26.66 36.58
N ARG A 114 13.53 27.02 36.70
CA ARG A 114 13.11 28.26 37.36
C ARG A 114 13.64 28.34 38.80
N ARG A 115 13.50 27.26 39.57
CA ARG A 115 14.00 27.20 40.96
C ARG A 115 15.51 27.42 41.04
N ALA A 116 16.28 26.81 40.14
CA ALA A 116 17.73 26.97 40.08
C ALA A 116 18.16 28.40 39.70
N LEU A 117 17.31 29.11 38.95
CA LEU A 117 17.55 30.49 38.51
C LEU A 117 17.06 31.55 39.51
N THR A 118 16.19 31.22 40.47
CA THR A 118 15.67 32.18 41.46
C THR A 118 16.75 32.74 42.39
N THR A 119 17.75 31.94 42.73
CA THR A 119 18.90 32.35 43.57
C THR A 119 20.19 31.76 43.00
N PRO A 120 20.75 32.39 41.95
CA PRO A 120 21.90 31.83 41.25
C PRO A 120 23.17 31.92 42.10
N ASN A 121 24.02 30.90 41.99
CA ASN A 121 25.33 30.83 42.61
C ASN A 121 26.35 30.20 41.63
N LEU A 122 27.60 30.02 42.07
CA LEU A 122 28.67 29.48 41.24
C LEU A 122 28.39 28.07 40.69
N GLN A 123 27.51 27.31 41.35
CA GLN A 123 27.13 25.95 40.93
C GLN A 123 25.97 25.96 39.92
N THR A 124 25.22 27.06 39.80
CA THR A 124 24.02 27.15 38.95
C THR A 124 24.26 26.64 37.51
N PRO A 125 25.33 27.03 36.78
CA PRO A 125 25.56 26.51 35.43
C PRO A 125 25.64 24.99 35.36
N ILE A 126 26.32 24.36 36.33
CA ILE A 126 26.46 22.90 36.40
C ILE A 126 25.09 22.27 36.70
N THR A 127 24.32 22.84 37.63
CA THR A 127 22.97 22.37 37.94
C THR A 127 22.04 22.43 36.73
N LEU A 128 22.05 23.54 35.97
CA LEU A 128 21.23 23.68 34.76
C LEU A 128 21.61 22.63 33.71
N PHE A 129 22.91 22.43 33.45
CA PHE A 129 23.38 21.41 32.53
C PHE A 129 22.96 20.00 32.94
N THR A 130 23.11 19.65 34.22
CA THR A 130 22.69 18.34 34.75
C THR A 130 21.18 18.12 34.59
N LEU A 131 20.37 19.14 34.89
CA LEU A 131 18.91 19.07 34.74
C LEU A 131 18.50 18.87 33.28
N LEU A 132 19.10 19.62 32.34
CA LEU A 132 18.83 19.49 30.91
C LEU A 132 19.23 18.12 30.37
N LYS A 133 20.43 17.63 30.73
CA LYS A 133 20.92 16.32 30.28
C LYS A 133 20.05 15.18 30.82
N LYS A 134 19.62 15.26 32.08
CA LYS A 134 18.70 14.27 32.65
C LYS A 134 17.34 14.28 31.95
N ALA A 135 16.77 15.46 31.73
CA ALA A 135 15.49 15.57 31.04
C ALA A 135 15.56 15.06 29.58
N GLN A 136 16.68 15.31 28.88
CA GLN A 136 16.93 14.73 27.55
C GLN A 136 16.89 13.20 27.60
N GLN A 137 17.57 12.57 28.56
CA GLN A 137 17.59 11.11 28.72
C GLN A 137 16.20 10.55 29.07
N ASP A 138 15.49 11.19 30.00
CA ASP A 138 14.15 10.76 30.42
C ASP A 138 13.15 10.86 29.23
N LEU A 139 13.16 11.98 28.51
CA LEU A 139 12.28 12.19 27.35
C LEU A 139 12.59 11.22 26.21
N HIS A 140 13.87 10.97 25.93
CA HIS A 140 14.25 10.02 24.88
C HIS A 140 13.90 8.58 25.24
N THR A 141 13.96 8.23 26.53
CA THR A 141 13.52 6.92 27.03
C THR A 141 12.02 6.74 26.84
N ILE A 142 11.22 7.74 27.22
CA ILE A 142 9.76 7.72 27.02
C ILE A 142 9.43 7.54 25.53
N ASP A 143 10.03 8.35 24.67
CA ASP A 143 9.84 8.30 23.21
C ASP A 143 10.18 6.92 22.64
N THR A 144 11.39 6.42 22.91
CA THR A 144 11.86 5.13 22.37
C THR A 144 11.02 3.95 22.88
N THR A 145 10.72 3.90 24.18
CA THR A 145 9.91 2.82 24.77
C THR A 145 8.50 2.80 24.18
N ASN A 146 7.87 3.96 24.06
CA ASN A 146 6.49 4.02 23.60
C ASN A 146 6.37 3.88 22.08
N ALA A 147 7.35 4.36 21.30
CA ALA A 147 7.45 4.07 19.87
C ALA A 147 7.53 2.55 19.63
N GLN A 148 8.36 1.83 20.40
CA GLN A 148 8.42 0.38 20.31
C GLN A 148 7.11 -0.29 20.72
N ALA A 149 6.43 0.22 21.76
CA ALA A 149 5.13 -0.31 22.18
C ALA A 149 4.05 -0.11 21.09
N ILE A 150 4.05 1.03 20.40
CA ILE A 150 3.19 1.28 19.23
C ILE A 150 3.52 0.30 18.11
N THR A 151 4.81 0.10 17.78
CA THR A 151 5.24 -0.89 16.78
C THR A 151 4.74 -2.30 17.14
N ASN A 152 4.85 -2.69 18.42
CA ASN A 152 4.37 -3.99 18.90
C ASN A 152 2.84 -4.11 18.85
N ALA A 153 2.09 -3.01 18.95
CA ALA A 153 0.63 -3.05 18.79
C ALA A 153 0.23 -3.46 17.37
N TYR A 154 1.05 -3.12 16.36
CA TYR A 154 0.81 -3.46 14.95
C TYR A 154 1.49 -4.76 14.50
N SER A 155 2.43 -5.32 15.27
CA SER A 155 3.18 -6.52 14.85
C SER A 155 2.30 -7.76 14.63
N ASN A 156 1.13 -7.81 15.28
CA ASN A 156 0.18 -8.91 15.09
C ASN A 156 -0.59 -8.81 13.75
N LEU A 157 -0.61 -7.63 13.11
CA LEU A 157 -1.20 -7.48 11.77
C LEU A 157 -0.32 -8.14 10.71
N ASP A 158 1.00 -8.04 10.83
CA ASP A 158 1.95 -8.70 9.93
C ASP A 158 1.80 -10.22 9.98
N THR A 159 1.52 -10.80 11.16
CA THR A 159 1.33 -12.25 11.29
C THR A 159 0.00 -12.74 10.71
N GLN A 160 -1.08 -11.95 10.76
CA GLN A 160 -2.36 -12.34 10.12
C GLN A 160 -2.36 -12.13 8.61
N SER A 161 -1.43 -11.32 8.08
CA SER A 161 -1.20 -11.23 6.64
C SER A 161 -0.47 -12.46 6.06
N THR A 162 -0.04 -13.41 6.90
CA THR A 162 0.61 -14.68 6.46
C THR A 162 -0.36 -15.85 6.29
N GLU A 163 -1.60 -15.75 6.79
CA GLU A 163 -2.68 -16.56 6.22
C GLU A 163 -3.08 -15.89 4.92
N LYS A 164 -2.28 -16.19 3.90
CA LYS A 164 -2.61 -16.02 2.50
C LYS A 164 -4.12 -16.29 2.34
N PRO A 165 -4.94 -15.30 1.94
CA PRO A 165 -6.32 -15.58 1.55
C PRO A 165 -6.24 -16.77 0.62
N ALA A 166 -6.99 -17.85 0.87
CA ALA A 166 -6.94 -19.07 0.07
C ALA A 166 -6.69 -18.68 -1.37
N GLU A 167 -5.44 -18.90 -1.82
CA GLU A 167 -4.99 -18.37 -3.09
C GLU A 167 -6.00 -18.90 -4.11
N PRO A 168 -6.49 -18.07 -5.04
CA PRO A 168 -7.19 -18.65 -6.17
C PRO A 168 -6.25 -19.70 -6.72
N THR A 169 -6.61 -20.97 -6.53
CA THR A 169 -5.93 -22.08 -7.16
C THR A 169 -5.87 -21.68 -8.62
N ALA A 170 -4.66 -21.54 -9.15
CA ALA A 170 -4.44 -21.22 -10.55
C ALA A 170 -4.97 -22.39 -11.38
N THR A 171 -6.28 -22.44 -11.57
CA THR A 171 -6.87 -22.94 -12.79
C THR A 171 -6.64 -21.85 -13.82
N PRO A 172 -6.01 -22.15 -14.97
CA PRO A 172 -5.73 -21.17 -16.04
C PRO A 172 -6.97 -20.58 -16.72
N ASP A 173 -8.15 -20.72 -16.12
CA ASP A 173 -9.41 -20.24 -16.66
C ASP A 173 -9.96 -19.11 -15.78
N LYS A 174 -9.70 -17.89 -16.27
CA LYS A 174 -10.25 -16.57 -15.89
C LYS A 174 -9.64 -15.86 -14.67
N ASP A 175 -9.00 -14.74 -15.01
CA ASP A 175 -8.46 -13.65 -14.19
C ASP A 175 -7.19 -13.93 -13.36
N GLU A 176 -6.07 -13.58 -13.99
CA GLU A 176 -4.66 -13.56 -13.57
C GLU A 176 -4.36 -12.68 -12.32
N GLY A 177 -5.22 -12.69 -11.30
CA GLY A 177 -5.10 -11.77 -10.15
C GLY A 177 -5.22 -10.29 -10.52
N ARG A 178 -5.72 -9.99 -11.73
CA ARG A 178 -6.00 -8.63 -12.21
C ARG A 178 -7.35 -8.19 -11.66
N THR A 179 -7.41 -6.96 -11.16
CA THR A 179 -8.69 -6.33 -10.85
C THR A 179 -9.38 -5.94 -12.15
N ASP A 180 -10.58 -6.49 -12.36
CA ASP A 180 -11.46 -6.11 -13.45
C ASP A 180 -11.82 -4.61 -13.32
N VAL A 181 -11.73 -3.87 -14.43
CA VAL A 181 -12.20 -2.48 -14.48
C VAL A 181 -13.73 -2.43 -14.36
N ASP A 182 -14.27 -1.27 -13.99
CA ASP A 182 -15.71 -1.05 -13.97
C ASP A 182 -16.36 -1.46 -15.31
N LYS A 183 -17.58 -2.02 -15.25
CA LYS A 183 -18.28 -2.57 -16.43
C LYS A 183 -18.48 -1.54 -17.54
N ASP A 184 -18.72 -0.28 -17.19
CA ASP A 184 -18.91 0.78 -18.17
C ASP A 184 -17.58 1.23 -18.78
N VAL A 185 -16.49 1.21 -18.00
CA VAL A 185 -15.12 1.41 -18.50
C VAL A 185 -14.73 0.29 -19.47
N LYS A 186 -14.97 -0.97 -19.09
CA LYS A 186 -14.75 -2.15 -19.93
C LYS A 186 -15.50 -2.02 -21.25
N LYS A 187 -16.81 -1.74 -21.18
CA LYS A 187 -17.65 -1.55 -22.37
C LYS A 187 -17.12 -0.42 -23.25
N MET A 188 -16.78 0.73 -22.65
CA MET A 188 -16.27 1.88 -23.40
C MET A 188 -14.97 1.51 -24.13
N TRP A 189 -14.05 0.83 -23.47
CA TRP A 189 -12.79 0.39 -24.05
C TRP A 189 -13.01 -0.65 -25.16
N GLU A 190 -13.64 -1.78 -24.85
CA GLU A 190 -13.72 -2.95 -25.72
C GLU A 190 -14.68 -2.74 -26.90
N LYS A 191 -15.71 -1.89 -26.74
CA LYS A 191 -16.80 -1.76 -27.73
C LYS A 191 -16.92 -0.37 -28.35
N ASP A 192 -16.73 0.68 -27.56
CA ASP A 192 -17.08 2.05 -27.99
C ASP A 192 -15.86 2.86 -28.49
N MET A 193 -14.64 2.38 -28.24
CA MET A 193 -13.40 2.98 -28.72
C MET A 193 -12.86 2.24 -29.93
N SER A 194 -12.47 2.99 -30.95
CA SER A 194 -11.68 2.49 -32.08
C SER A 194 -10.23 2.21 -31.66
N ASP A 195 -9.50 1.42 -32.45
CA ASP A 195 -8.07 1.14 -32.22
C ASP A 195 -7.23 2.43 -32.06
N SER A 196 -7.45 3.43 -32.93
CA SER A 196 -6.74 4.72 -32.84
C SER A 196 -7.05 5.48 -31.55
N GLU A 197 -8.30 5.43 -31.07
CA GLU A 197 -8.68 6.02 -29.79
C GLU A 197 -8.08 5.26 -28.62
N ARG A 198 -7.99 3.92 -28.68
CA ARG A 198 -7.31 3.10 -27.67
C ARG A 198 -5.82 3.39 -27.61
N ARG A 199 -5.13 3.51 -28.73
CA ARG A 199 -3.70 3.89 -28.76
C ARG A 199 -3.48 5.28 -28.17
N THR A 200 -4.36 6.23 -28.49
CA THR A 200 -4.31 7.59 -27.94
C THR A 200 -4.50 7.58 -26.42
N ALA A 201 -5.51 6.86 -25.94
CA ALA A 201 -5.78 6.71 -24.51
C ALA A 201 -4.65 5.98 -23.78
N ALA A 202 -4.12 4.90 -24.37
CA ALA A 202 -3.01 4.15 -23.80
C ALA A 202 -1.78 5.03 -23.62
N GLN A 203 -1.42 5.83 -24.63
CA GLN A 203 -0.32 6.78 -24.52
C GLN A 203 -0.59 7.84 -23.44
N ALA A 204 -1.81 8.37 -23.37
CA ALA A 204 -2.17 9.37 -22.36
C ALA A 204 -2.11 8.82 -20.92
N ILE A 205 -2.46 7.54 -20.73
CA ILE A 205 -2.33 6.85 -19.45
C ILE A 205 -0.85 6.74 -19.06
N VAL A 206 0.00 6.18 -19.93
CA VAL A 206 1.45 6.02 -19.69
C VAL A 206 2.11 7.37 -19.42
N ASP A 207 1.81 8.37 -20.25
CA ASP A 207 2.26 9.74 -20.09
C ASP A 207 1.94 10.31 -18.70
N GLU A 208 0.70 10.14 -18.25
CA GLU A 208 0.28 10.60 -16.93
C GLU A 208 0.98 9.84 -15.81
N GLN A 209 1.11 8.52 -15.93
CA GLN A 209 1.81 7.70 -14.94
C GLN A 209 3.29 8.12 -14.82
N CYS A 210 4.01 8.28 -15.94
CA CYS A 210 5.40 8.76 -15.91
C CYS A 210 5.51 10.16 -15.28
N ARG A 211 4.66 11.11 -15.69
CA ARG A 211 4.70 12.48 -15.14
C ARG A 211 4.42 12.52 -13.64
N ARG A 212 3.61 11.59 -13.12
CA ARG A 212 3.33 11.49 -11.68
C ARG A 212 4.59 11.25 -10.86
N TYR A 213 5.53 10.48 -11.41
CA TYR A 213 6.84 10.23 -10.81
C TYR A 213 7.89 11.28 -11.19
N GLY A 214 7.47 12.39 -11.81
CA GLY A 214 8.37 13.42 -12.33
C GLY A 214 9.30 12.91 -13.43
N MET A 215 8.91 11.87 -14.15
CA MET A 215 9.64 11.30 -15.28
C MET A 215 9.15 11.90 -16.59
N GLU A 216 10.03 11.91 -17.59
CA GLU A 216 9.62 12.21 -18.97
C GLU A 216 8.68 11.12 -19.50
N PRO A 217 7.62 11.51 -20.23
CA PRO A 217 6.70 10.56 -20.84
C PRO A 217 7.41 9.54 -21.73
N LYS A 218 7.09 8.26 -21.55
CA LYS A 218 7.63 7.17 -22.36
C LYS A 218 6.68 6.88 -23.52
N LYS A 219 7.18 7.02 -24.76
CA LYS A 219 6.42 6.63 -25.95
C LYS A 219 6.24 5.11 -25.96
N ILE A 220 5.01 4.64 -26.12
CA ILE A 220 4.71 3.22 -26.24
C ILE A 220 5.29 2.69 -27.55
N VAL A 221 6.03 1.59 -27.45
CA VAL A 221 6.45 0.76 -28.58
C VAL A 221 5.42 -0.35 -28.77
N TRP A 222 4.76 -0.37 -29.92
CA TRP A 222 3.79 -1.41 -30.25
C TRP A 222 4.52 -2.59 -30.89
N ASP A 223 4.70 -3.67 -30.14
CA ASP A 223 5.56 -4.78 -30.52
C ASP A 223 4.81 -6.11 -30.46
N PRO A 224 4.42 -6.71 -31.60
CA PRO A 224 3.75 -8.01 -31.61
C PRO A 224 4.68 -9.17 -31.22
N SER A 225 6.01 -8.98 -31.23
CA SER A 225 6.97 -10.04 -30.91
C SER A 225 7.01 -10.42 -29.43
N ILE A 226 6.41 -9.60 -28.55
CA ILE A 226 6.30 -9.89 -27.12
C ILE A 226 5.16 -10.86 -26.80
N ALA A 227 4.37 -11.26 -27.79
CA ALA A 227 3.35 -12.28 -27.62
C ALA A 227 3.96 -13.57 -27.01
N PRO A 228 3.26 -14.22 -26.07
CA PRO A 228 1.86 -14.00 -25.69
C PRO A 228 1.63 -12.90 -24.64
N ALA A 229 2.66 -12.19 -24.17
CA ALA A 229 2.51 -11.16 -23.15
C ALA A 229 1.66 -9.98 -23.62
N ASN A 230 0.97 -9.31 -22.69
CA ASN A 230 0.20 -8.10 -22.95
C ASN A 230 1.10 -6.86 -23.07
N GLY A 231 2.16 -6.82 -22.26
CA GLY A 231 3.09 -5.71 -22.18
C GLY A 231 4.39 -6.16 -21.52
N LYS A 232 5.40 -5.30 -21.64
CA LYS A 232 6.72 -5.46 -21.01
C LYS A 232 7.40 -4.10 -20.87
N TRP A 233 7.92 -3.81 -19.69
CA TRP A 233 9.00 -2.85 -19.52
C TRP A 233 10.33 -3.45 -19.97
N ASP A 234 10.94 -2.83 -20.98
CA ASP A 234 12.26 -3.21 -21.47
C ASP A 234 13.32 -2.36 -20.79
N TRP A 235 14.01 -2.95 -19.81
CA TRP A 235 15.01 -2.29 -18.99
C TRP A 235 16.22 -1.80 -19.80
N ASP A 236 16.66 -2.58 -20.77
CA ASP A 236 17.85 -2.26 -21.58
C ASP A 236 17.57 -1.12 -22.57
N GLU A 237 16.38 -1.12 -23.16
CA GLU A 237 15.96 -0.09 -24.11
C GLU A 237 15.31 1.13 -23.42
N ASN A 238 14.94 1.01 -22.13
CA ASN A 238 14.24 2.03 -21.35
C ASN A 238 12.90 2.45 -21.99
N VAL A 239 12.13 1.45 -22.45
CA VAL A 239 10.85 1.63 -23.16
C VAL A 239 9.75 0.70 -22.66
N ILE A 240 8.49 1.14 -22.78
CA ILE A 240 7.31 0.31 -22.56
C ILE A 240 6.90 -0.30 -23.91
N LYS A 241 6.91 -1.63 -23.99
CA LYS A 241 6.42 -2.41 -25.13
C LYS A 241 5.03 -2.93 -24.81
N ILE A 242 4.07 -2.75 -25.72
CA ILE A 242 2.70 -3.26 -25.60
C ILE A 242 2.37 -4.12 -26.81
N ASN A 243 1.74 -5.26 -26.57
CA ASN A 243 1.28 -6.15 -27.62
C ASN A 243 0.04 -5.54 -28.30
N PRO A 244 0.12 -5.15 -29.58
CA PRO A 244 -1.00 -4.52 -30.27
C PRO A 244 -2.20 -5.46 -30.43
N ASP A 245 -1.99 -6.78 -30.44
CA ASP A 245 -3.05 -7.79 -30.61
C ASP A 245 -3.90 -7.97 -29.34
N LYS A 246 -3.50 -7.35 -28.24
CA LYS A 246 -4.19 -7.35 -26.94
C LYS A 246 -4.84 -6.02 -26.60
N LEU A 247 -4.71 -5.03 -27.48
CA LEU A 247 -5.12 -3.65 -27.18
C LEU A 247 -6.64 -3.50 -27.03
N ASP A 248 -7.43 -4.35 -27.68
CA ASP A 248 -8.89 -4.32 -27.61
C ASP A 248 -9.47 -5.00 -26.35
N GLU A 249 -8.65 -5.73 -25.58
CA GLU A 249 -9.03 -6.31 -24.30
C GLU A 249 -8.92 -5.27 -23.18
N SER A 250 -9.90 -5.18 -22.27
CA SER A 250 -9.82 -4.22 -21.16
C SER A 250 -8.68 -4.51 -20.16
N SER A 251 -8.17 -5.74 -20.16
CA SER A 251 -7.02 -6.16 -19.34
C SER A 251 -5.77 -5.31 -19.58
N ILE A 252 -5.63 -4.72 -20.78
CA ILE A 252 -4.51 -3.85 -21.13
C ILE A 252 -4.46 -2.57 -20.29
N LEU A 253 -5.58 -2.10 -19.74
CA LEU A 253 -5.62 -0.91 -18.87
C LEU A 253 -4.82 -1.13 -17.58
N ASN A 254 -4.87 -2.35 -17.04
CA ASN A 254 -4.04 -2.76 -15.91
C ASN A 254 -2.56 -2.83 -16.33
N THR A 255 -2.28 -3.48 -17.47
CA THR A 255 -0.93 -3.62 -18.02
C THR A 255 -0.25 -2.26 -18.23
N LEU A 256 -0.94 -1.26 -18.77
CA LEU A 256 -0.34 0.07 -19.00
C LEU A 256 0.18 0.71 -17.70
N ALA A 257 -0.59 0.63 -16.61
CA ALA A 257 -0.16 1.12 -15.32
C ALA A 257 0.92 0.25 -14.68
N HIS A 258 0.84 -1.07 -14.86
CA HIS A 258 1.85 -2.04 -14.41
C HIS A 258 3.22 -1.78 -15.07
N GLU A 259 3.29 -1.67 -16.40
CA GLU A 259 4.55 -1.39 -17.09
C GLU A 259 5.08 0.02 -16.79
N SER A 260 4.18 1.00 -16.58
CA SER A 260 4.58 2.34 -16.13
C SER A 260 5.19 2.31 -14.72
N ARG A 261 4.74 1.38 -13.86
CA ARG A 261 5.31 1.19 -12.53
C ARG A 261 6.70 0.58 -12.60
N HIS A 262 6.94 -0.40 -13.48
CA HIS A 262 8.29 -0.90 -13.76
C HIS A 262 9.24 0.20 -14.21
N ALA A 263 8.78 1.09 -15.10
CA ALA A 263 9.56 2.26 -15.50
C ALA A 263 9.92 3.17 -14.30
N ALA A 264 8.98 3.39 -13.38
CA ALA A 264 9.21 4.18 -12.17
C ALA A 264 10.16 3.49 -11.18
N GLN A 265 10.04 2.17 -11.01
CA GLN A 265 10.98 1.38 -10.21
C GLN A 265 12.40 1.45 -10.79
N SER A 266 12.53 1.38 -12.12
CA SER A 266 13.82 1.59 -12.80
C SER A 266 14.40 2.96 -12.50
N GLN A 267 13.61 4.03 -12.60
CA GLN A 267 14.07 5.37 -12.26
C GLN A 267 14.43 5.51 -10.78
N ALA A 268 13.68 4.87 -9.88
CA ALA A 268 13.97 4.91 -8.44
C ALA A 268 15.32 4.26 -8.12
N ILE A 269 15.65 3.14 -8.77
CA ILE A 269 16.96 2.47 -8.65
C ILE A 269 18.08 3.38 -9.19
N GLU A 270 17.87 3.99 -10.36
CA GLU A 270 18.83 4.95 -10.94
C GLU A 270 19.06 6.17 -10.03
N ASP A 271 17.98 6.76 -9.50
CA ASP A 271 18.03 7.92 -8.61
C ASP A 271 18.77 7.60 -7.31
N LYS A 272 18.55 6.41 -6.74
CA LYS A 272 19.26 5.93 -5.55
C LYS A 272 20.75 5.76 -5.81
N ASN A 273 21.12 5.17 -6.95
CA ASN A 273 22.49 4.81 -7.30
C ASN A 273 23.25 5.88 -8.07
N GLY A 274 22.63 7.02 -8.33
CA GLY A 274 23.23 8.13 -9.05
C GLY A 274 24.51 8.63 -8.36
N LEU A 275 25.51 9.01 -9.17
CA LEU A 275 26.82 9.48 -8.69
C LEU A 275 26.73 10.63 -7.67
N PHE A 276 25.68 11.45 -7.74
CA PHE A 276 25.43 12.57 -6.85
C PHE A 276 24.27 12.34 -5.87
N ALA A 277 23.74 11.12 -5.75
CA ALA A 277 22.50 10.86 -5.04
C ALA A 277 22.49 11.37 -3.58
N GLY A 278 23.61 11.20 -2.87
CA GLY A 278 23.78 11.74 -1.52
C GLY A 278 23.92 13.26 -1.44
N LEU A 279 24.33 13.92 -2.52
CA LEU A 279 24.45 15.39 -2.58
C LEU A 279 23.11 16.06 -2.89
N ILE A 280 22.31 15.45 -3.76
CA ILE A 280 21.00 15.98 -4.17
C ILE A 280 19.82 15.36 -3.40
N GLY A 281 20.11 14.45 -2.46
CA GLY A 281 19.13 13.85 -1.57
C GLY A 281 18.25 12.76 -2.20
N THR A 282 18.60 12.24 -3.38
CA THR A 282 17.79 11.20 -4.06
C THR A 282 17.96 9.81 -3.44
N ASN A 283 18.99 9.62 -2.60
CA ASN A 283 19.15 8.42 -1.76
C ASN A 283 18.50 8.55 -0.37
N ASP A 284 17.73 9.62 -0.11
CA ASP A 284 16.99 9.80 1.14
C ASP A 284 15.63 9.07 1.11
N ASP A 285 15.17 8.60 2.27
CA ASP A 285 13.89 7.88 2.38
C ASP A 285 12.69 8.80 2.15
N ASN A 286 12.75 10.08 2.56
CA ASN A 286 11.66 11.02 2.31
C ASN A 286 11.52 11.33 0.83
N TYR A 287 12.63 11.50 0.12
CA TYR A 287 12.60 11.69 -1.33
C TYR A 287 11.91 10.52 -2.03
N SER A 288 12.32 9.29 -1.71
CA SER A 288 11.77 8.08 -2.33
C SER A 288 10.29 7.86 -1.98
N ARG A 289 9.90 8.09 -0.72
CA ARG A 289 8.48 8.00 -0.32
C ARG A 289 7.64 9.04 -1.04
N GLN A 290 8.11 10.28 -1.10
CA GLN A 290 7.37 11.37 -1.71
C GLN A 290 7.25 11.21 -3.23
N ARG A 291 8.32 10.78 -3.89
CA ARG A 291 8.38 10.69 -5.35
C ARG A 291 7.80 9.38 -5.87
N TYR A 292 8.18 8.25 -5.28
CA TYR A 292 7.87 6.91 -5.78
C TYR A 292 6.86 6.16 -4.90
N GLY A 293 6.48 6.68 -3.73
CA GLY A 293 5.61 5.95 -2.80
C GLY A 293 6.28 4.71 -2.23
N ALA A 294 7.61 4.71 -2.13
CA ALA A 294 8.40 3.57 -1.66
C ALA A 294 9.60 4.03 -0.84
N THR A 295 10.05 3.15 0.04
CA THR A 295 11.23 3.35 0.89
C THR A 295 12.52 3.03 0.15
N GLN A 296 13.64 3.54 0.64
CA GLN A 296 14.97 3.18 0.14
C GLN A 296 15.26 1.68 0.28
N LYS A 297 14.65 1.03 1.28
CA LYS A 297 14.74 -0.41 1.51
C LYS A 297 13.96 -1.18 0.44
N GLU A 298 12.73 -0.79 0.14
CA GLU A 298 11.94 -1.40 -0.94
C GLU A 298 12.64 -1.23 -2.30
N ILE A 299 13.22 -0.04 -2.56
CA ILE A 299 14.02 0.19 -3.78
C ILE A 299 15.24 -0.73 -3.83
N GLU A 300 15.90 -1.00 -2.69
CA GLU A 300 16.99 -1.98 -2.61
C GLU A 300 16.52 -3.41 -2.89
N GLU A 301 15.35 -3.77 -2.39
CA GLU A 301 14.75 -5.08 -2.64
C GLU A 301 14.41 -5.24 -4.13
N TRP A 302 13.93 -4.18 -4.79
CA TRP A 302 13.72 -4.18 -6.25
C TRP A 302 15.02 -4.31 -7.03
N GLU A 303 16.06 -3.57 -6.65
CA GLU A 303 17.39 -3.64 -7.29
C GLU A 303 18.01 -5.04 -7.17
N ASN A 304 17.97 -5.62 -5.97
CA ASN A 304 18.47 -6.96 -5.70
C ASN A 304 17.66 -8.02 -6.46
N ASN A 305 16.33 -7.84 -6.53
CA ASN A 305 15.45 -8.72 -7.27
C ASN A 305 15.68 -8.62 -8.78
N TYR A 306 15.86 -7.41 -9.33
CA TYR A 306 16.18 -7.20 -10.74
C TYR A 306 17.45 -7.96 -11.15
N SER A 307 18.49 -7.89 -10.33
CA SER A 307 19.75 -8.61 -10.56
C SER A 307 19.59 -10.14 -10.57
N ASN A 308 18.50 -10.67 -10.00
CA ASN A 308 18.21 -12.09 -9.86
C ASN A 308 16.80 -12.44 -10.36
N TYR A 309 16.36 -11.79 -11.43
CA TYR A 309 14.96 -11.83 -11.85
C TYR A 309 14.55 -13.21 -12.38
N ASN A 310 13.49 -13.76 -11.78
CA ASN A 310 12.86 -15.01 -12.22
C ASN A 310 11.91 -14.71 -13.37
N GLN A 311 12.08 -15.41 -14.48
CA GLN A 311 11.21 -15.24 -15.65
C GLN A 311 9.93 -16.09 -15.50
N ALA A 312 8.82 -15.57 -16.01
CA ALA A 312 7.61 -16.38 -16.22
C ALA A 312 7.91 -17.58 -17.13
N PRO A 313 7.11 -18.66 -17.09
CA PRO A 313 7.21 -19.76 -18.05
C PRO A 313 7.14 -19.24 -19.49
N LYS A 314 7.91 -19.87 -20.37
CA LYS A 314 7.95 -19.48 -21.80
C LYS A 314 6.67 -19.86 -22.55
N ASP A 315 6.01 -20.94 -22.10
CA ASP A 315 4.71 -21.36 -22.62
C ASP A 315 3.62 -20.75 -21.74
N PRO A 316 2.64 -20.02 -22.31
CA PRO A 316 1.50 -19.52 -21.55
C PRO A 316 0.57 -20.65 -21.08
N VAL A 317 0.67 -21.84 -21.67
CA VAL A 317 -0.08 -23.02 -21.23
C VAL A 317 0.68 -23.65 -20.06
N ILE A 318 0.14 -23.45 -18.86
CA ILE A 318 0.72 -24.00 -17.63
C ILE A 318 0.15 -25.41 -17.40
N ASP A 319 0.84 -26.42 -17.93
CA ASP A 319 0.37 -27.80 -17.90
C ASP A 319 0.96 -28.62 -16.75
N THR A 320 2.10 -28.20 -16.20
CA THR A 320 2.80 -28.92 -15.14
C THR A 320 2.83 -28.18 -13.80
N GLU A 321 3.02 -28.93 -12.71
CA GLU A 321 3.21 -28.34 -11.37
C GLU A 321 4.46 -27.47 -11.31
N ALA A 322 5.54 -27.88 -11.99
CA ALA A 322 6.78 -27.13 -12.04
C ALA A 322 6.60 -25.76 -12.73
N GLU A 323 5.78 -25.68 -13.78
CA GLU A 323 5.44 -24.42 -14.45
C GLU A 323 4.54 -23.54 -13.58
N ARG A 324 3.57 -24.12 -12.85
CA ARG A 324 2.78 -23.38 -11.85
C ARG A 324 3.67 -22.77 -10.77
N GLU A 325 4.58 -23.56 -10.21
CA GLU A 325 5.53 -23.07 -9.21
C GLU A 325 6.47 -22.00 -9.78
N GLN A 326 6.96 -22.16 -11.01
CA GLN A 326 7.79 -21.14 -11.67
C GLN A 326 7.00 -19.85 -11.87
N TYR A 327 5.76 -19.95 -12.33
CA TYR A 327 4.90 -18.79 -12.50
C TYR A 327 4.62 -18.11 -11.17
N GLN A 328 4.33 -18.87 -10.11
CA GLN A 328 4.13 -18.31 -8.78
C GLN A 328 5.39 -17.62 -8.25
N ARG A 329 6.58 -18.19 -8.50
CA ARG A 329 7.86 -17.54 -8.17
C ARG A 329 8.01 -16.22 -8.90
N TYR A 330 7.66 -16.15 -10.19
CA TYR A 330 7.63 -14.91 -10.96
C TYR A 330 6.66 -13.88 -10.35
N LEU A 331 5.43 -14.30 -10.03
CA LEU A 331 4.38 -13.43 -9.48
C LEU A 331 4.76 -12.85 -8.10
N ASN A 332 5.44 -13.64 -7.27
CA ASN A 332 5.78 -13.28 -5.89
C ASN A 332 7.04 -12.41 -5.76
N GLN A 333 7.68 -12.07 -6.87
CA GLN A 333 8.86 -11.20 -6.83
C GLN A 333 8.48 -9.80 -6.34
N PRO A 334 9.28 -9.16 -5.47
CA PRO A 334 8.95 -7.84 -4.92
C PRO A 334 8.61 -6.79 -6.00
N ILE A 335 9.36 -6.78 -7.10
CA ILE A 335 9.16 -5.82 -8.20
C ILE A 335 7.82 -6.05 -8.92
N GLU A 336 7.47 -7.32 -9.16
CA GLU A 336 6.24 -7.75 -9.82
C GLU A 336 5.01 -7.60 -8.93
N ALA A 337 5.15 -7.88 -7.63
CA ALA A 337 4.09 -7.75 -6.65
C ALA A 337 3.66 -6.28 -6.49
N ASP A 338 4.62 -5.35 -6.39
CA ASP A 338 4.37 -3.91 -6.35
C ASP A 338 3.74 -3.40 -7.66
N ALA A 339 4.31 -3.76 -8.82
CA ALA A 339 3.77 -3.36 -10.12
C ALA A 339 2.35 -3.91 -10.36
N ARG A 340 2.05 -5.15 -9.94
CA ARG A 340 0.71 -5.75 -10.05
C ARG A 340 -0.28 -5.08 -9.12
N LYS A 341 0.09 -4.82 -7.86
CA LYS A 341 -0.74 -4.06 -6.92
C LYS A 341 -1.08 -2.68 -7.51
N TYR A 342 -0.09 -1.97 -8.04
CA TYR A 342 -0.30 -0.67 -8.66
C TYR A 342 -1.24 -0.72 -9.86
N GLY A 343 -1.03 -1.68 -10.78
CA GLY A 343 -1.91 -1.90 -11.93
C GLY A 343 -3.37 -2.19 -11.53
N ASN A 344 -3.54 -3.02 -10.49
CA ASN A 344 -4.86 -3.35 -9.94
C ASN A 344 -5.56 -2.14 -9.32
N GLU A 345 -4.86 -1.35 -8.52
CA GLU A 345 -5.41 -0.12 -7.94
C GLU A 345 -5.75 0.92 -9.00
N PHE A 346 -4.94 1.05 -10.04
CA PHE A 346 -5.26 1.91 -11.18
C PHE A 346 -6.53 1.45 -11.88
N ALA A 347 -6.63 0.16 -12.20
CA ALA A 347 -7.82 -0.42 -12.83
C ALA A 347 -9.08 -0.21 -11.96
N ALA A 348 -8.97 -0.40 -10.65
CA ALA A 348 -10.07 -0.23 -9.69
C ALA A 348 -10.53 1.24 -9.52
N THR A 349 -9.64 2.21 -9.76
CA THR A 349 -9.93 3.65 -9.62
C THR A 349 -10.33 4.31 -10.93
N LEU A 350 -10.24 3.59 -12.05
CA LEU A 350 -10.56 4.10 -13.37
C LEU A 350 -12.08 4.29 -13.52
N THR A 351 -12.48 5.50 -13.90
CA THR A 351 -13.89 5.86 -14.12
C THR A 351 -14.17 6.15 -15.58
N ILE A 352 -15.44 6.15 -15.97
CA ILE A 352 -15.84 6.49 -17.34
C ILE A 352 -15.46 7.94 -17.71
N ASP A 353 -15.48 8.88 -16.75
CA ASP A 353 -15.07 10.26 -17.01
C ASP A 353 -13.58 10.37 -17.26
N ALA A 354 -12.76 9.62 -16.51
CA ALA A 354 -11.33 9.53 -16.77
C ALA A 354 -11.07 8.96 -18.17
N MET A 355 -11.79 7.92 -18.57
CA MET A 355 -11.68 7.33 -19.91
C MET A 355 -12.07 8.30 -21.03
N ARG A 356 -13.06 9.17 -20.81
CA ARG A 356 -13.42 10.22 -21.77
C ARG A 356 -12.29 11.24 -21.97
N LEU A 357 -11.52 11.53 -20.93
CA LEU A 357 -10.35 12.40 -21.02
C LEU A 357 -9.18 11.70 -21.72
N TYR A 358 -8.88 10.46 -21.35
CA TYR A 358 -7.83 9.68 -22.00
C TYR A 358 -8.10 9.45 -23.48
N LYS A 359 -9.35 9.17 -23.86
CA LYS A 359 -9.78 9.09 -25.26
C LYS A 359 -9.43 10.34 -26.08
N GLN A 360 -9.35 11.51 -25.45
CA GLN A 360 -8.96 12.79 -26.08
C GLN A 360 -7.46 13.08 -25.99
N GLY A 361 -6.65 12.14 -25.48
CA GLY A 361 -5.23 12.34 -25.25
C GLY A 361 -4.91 13.24 -24.05
N LYS A 362 -5.86 13.42 -23.11
CA LYS A 362 -5.72 14.31 -21.96
C LYS A 362 -5.50 13.52 -20.66
N PRO A 363 -4.71 14.05 -19.71
CA PRO A 363 -4.59 13.46 -18.38
C PRO A 363 -5.94 13.54 -17.64
N SER A 364 -6.21 12.56 -16.81
CA SER A 364 -7.49 12.44 -16.08
C SER A 364 -7.39 12.82 -14.60
N GLY A 365 -6.20 12.78 -14.01
CA GLY A 365 -5.97 12.93 -12.59
C GLY A 365 -6.20 11.65 -11.77
N VAL A 366 -6.45 10.50 -12.42
CA VAL A 366 -6.64 9.21 -11.74
C VAL A 366 -5.37 8.82 -10.99
N LYS A 367 -5.56 8.45 -9.72
CA LYS A 367 -4.49 8.04 -8.83
C LYS A 367 -4.85 6.69 -8.19
N PRO A 368 -4.07 5.62 -8.45
CA PRO A 368 -4.04 4.47 -7.54
C PRO A 368 -3.77 4.93 -6.11
N TYR A 369 -4.30 4.15 -5.15
CA TYR A 369 -4.22 4.40 -3.72
C TYR A 369 -2.77 4.29 -3.26
N LEU A 370 -2.02 5.39 -3.31
CA LEU A 370 -0.74 5.46 -2.61
C LEU A 370 -1.03 5.52 -1.11
N LEU A 371 -0.52 4.54 -0.37
CA LEU A 371 -0.49 4.52 1.09
C LEU A 371 0.36 5.69 1.62
#